data_AF-A0A6M1RWP0-F1
#
_entry.id   AF-A0A6M1RWP0-F1
#
_cell.length_a   1.000
_cell.length_b   1.000
_cell.length_c   1.000
_cell.angle_alpha   90.00
_cell.angle_beta   90.00
_cell.angle_gamma   90.00
#
_symmetry.space_group_name_H-M   'P 1'
#
loop_
_entity.id
_entity.type
_entity.pdbx_description
1 polymer ?
#
loop_
_entity_poly.entity_id
_entity_poly.type
_entity_poly.pdbx_seq_one_letter_code
_entity_poly.pdbx_strand_id
1 'polypeptide(L)'
;MAFQIGDAVQHGFVDNRQKGRVHGKIWLRGRARPLVLDLQGNAGPDLAGRRVHFRRRGTPMILPASPPLADYQRGVLGDLTALRPTEIPDVPLETLLRWPEDADPPPTRVIPTFYLEWFTPERARIVVQGMDFHLRRSRPLWQLTREEEAERVRQVETAWARYLAEWDSFIERLDRSVKDPEEPWDEYDYERFLQVCEARGEKYNELVEKYGDTPEGRARIAEAMGWGFEEELLEEEDEEGPDLDDVPEQPVEPDPAREGRDWVRSPSGEIWHPLEQRWWELSQRAEQAFQNRLGKSGFLDHPEAVALLVQFRITAGRLGSALRGVAWGEPELEGPLVVACLKRALASLHETQRCFRAACEATGLAGPQAQRLQRELFLIRETILHLMQEFRKR
;
A
#
# COMPACT_ATOMS: atom_id res chain seq x y z
N MET A 1 -2.48 -10.02 2.97
CA MET A 1 -2.30 -8.91 2.03
C MET A 1 -3.30 -9.03 0.90
N ALA A 2 -4.04 -7.96 0.61
CA ALA A 2 -5.02 -7.87 -0.44
C ALA A 2 -4.35 -7.57 -1.77
N PHE A 3 -4.67 -8.36 -2.79
CA PHE A 3 -4.23 -8.11 -4.14
C PHE A 3 -5.30 -7.35 -4.91
N GLN A 4 -5.06 -6.05 -5.06
CA GLN A 4 -5.83 -5.17 -5.91
C GLN A 4 -5.39 -5.34 -7.37
N ILE A 5 -6.20 -6.04 -8.15
CA ILE A 5 -5.88 -6.32 -9.56
C ILE A 5 -6.82 -5.62 -10.53
N GLY A 6 -7.77 -4.83 -10.02
CA GLY A 6 -8.82 -4.16 -10.79
C GLY A 6 -8.26 -3.40 -11.99
N ASP A 7 -7.24 -2.56 -11.77
CA ASP A 7 -6.65 -1.68 -12.80
C ASP A 7 -5.96 -2.43 -13.93
N ALA A 8 -5.50 -3.65 -13.67
CA ALA A 8 -4.88 -4.50 -14.69
C ALA A 8 -5.89 -5.29 -15.53
N VAL A 9 -7.17 -5.39 -15.11
CA VAL A 9 -8.19 -6.16 -15.83
C VAL A 9 -8.50 -5.55 -17.19
N GLN A 10 -8.30 -6.35 -18.25
CA GLN A 10 -8.70 -6.00 -19.61
C GLN A 10 -10.17 -6.39 -19.85
N HIS A 11 -10.51 -7.64 -19.55
CA HIS A 11 -11.85 -8.19 -19.67
C HIS A 11 -11.96 -9.51 -18.91
N GLY A 12 -13.18 -10.00 -18.76
CA GLY A 12 -13.45 -11.28 -18.14
C GLY A 12 -14.90 -11.67 -18.19
N PHE A 13 -15.20 -12.80 -17.55
CA PHE A 13 -16.56 -13.17 -17.21
C PHE A 13 -16.61 -13.92 -15.89
N VAL A 14 -17.73 -13.77 -15.19
CA VAL A 14 -18.13 -14.58 -14.05
C VAL A 14 -19.49 -15.21 -14.34
N ASP A 15 -19.70 -16.42 -13.83
CA ASP A 15 -20.89 -17.21 -14.06
C ASP A 15 -21.37 -17.77 -12.72
N ASN A 16 -22.52 -17.28 -12.26
CA ASN A 16 -23.20 -17.75 -11.07
C ASN A 16 -24.55 -18.38 -11.43
N ARG A 17 -24.69 -18.94 -12.64
CA ARG A 17 -25.91 -19.66 -13.04
C ARG A 17 -26.12 -20.98 -12.29
N GLN A 18 -25.06 -21.53 -11.68
CA GLN A 18 -25.15 -22.59 -10.70
C GLN A 18 -25.15 -21.99 -9.29
N LYS A 19 -26.16 -22.33 -8.49
CA LYS A 19 -26.24 -21.86 -7.10
C LYS A 19 -25.11 -22.42 -6.24
N GLY A 20 -24.56 -21.59 -5.36
CA GLY A 20 -23.46 -21.89 -4.45
C GLY A 20 -22.08 -21.90 -5.11
N ARG A 21 -21.97 -21.56 -6.40
CA ARG A 21 -20.71 -21.57 -7.13
C ARG A 21 -20.59 -20.41 -8.10
N VAL A 22 -19.43 -19.76 -8.11
CA VAL A 22 -19.04 -18.78 -9.12
C VAL A 22 -17.82 -19.29 -9.86
N HIS A 23 -17.89 -19.42 -11.18
CA HIS A 23 -16.73 -19.74 -12.00
C HIS A 23 -16.51 -18.70 -13.09
N GLY A 24 -15.29 -18.56 -13.58
CA GLY A 24 -14.99 -17.45 -14.48
C GLY A 24 -13.59 -17.43 -15.03
N LYS A 25 -13.32 -16.40 -15.85
CA LYS A 25 -11.97 -16.09 -16.33
C LYS A 25 -11.73 -14.59 -16.35
N ILE A 26 -10.54 -14.16 -15.94
CA ILE A 26 -10.11 -12.76 -15.93
C ILE A 26 -8.79 -12.64 -16.70
N TRP A 27 -8.73 -11.75 -17.68
CA TRP A 27 -7.52 -11.43 -18.43
C TRP A 27 -6.92 -10.12 -17.91
N LEU A 28 -5.64 -10.18 -17.52
CA LEU A 28 -4.89 -9.06 -16.97
C LEU A 28 -3.84 -8.58 -17.97
N ARG A 29 -3.66 -7.27 -18.10
CA ARG A 29 -2.56 -6.69 -18.89
C ARG A 29 -1.24 -7.04 -18.21
N GLY A 30 -0.28 -7.57 -18.99
CA GLY A 30 1.01 -8.05 -18.49
C GLY A 30 1.06 -9.56 -18.20
N ARG A 31 -0.04 -10.30 -18.37
CA ARG A 31 -0.06 -11.77 -18.23
C ARG A 31 -0.49 -12.46 -19.53
N ALA A 32 0.20 -13.54 -19.88
CA ALA A 32 -0.13 -14.35 -21.06
C ALA A 32 -1.36 -15.24 -20.86
N ARG A 33 -1.57 -15.74 -19.64
CA ARG A 33 -2.68 -16.64 -19.28
C ARG A 33 -3.71 -15.93 -18.40
N PRO A 34 -5.01 -16.21 -18.59
CA PRO A 34 -6.04 -15.65 -17.72
C PRO A 34 -6.02 -16.33 -16.35
N LEU A 35 -6.47 -15.59 -15.34
CA LEU A 35 -6.90 -16.18 -14.08
C LEU A 35 -8.20 -16.95 -14.32
N VAL A 36 -8.26 -18.19 -13.86
CA VAL A 36 -9.43 -19.06 -13.94
C VAL A 36 -10.03 -19.19 -12.54
N LEU A 37 -11.28 -18.80 -12.38
CA LEU A 37 -11.95 -18.76 -11.08
C LEU A 37 -12.82 -20.00 -10.86
N ASP A 38 -12.78 -20.54 -9.66
CA ASP A 38 -13.68 -21.57 -9.12
C ASP A 38 -13.93 -21.30 -7.63
N LEU A 39 -14.98 -20.54 -7.35
CA LEU A 39 -15.26 -19.96 -6.03
C LEU A 39 -16.55 -20.53 -5.46
N GLN A 40 -16.54 -20.80 -4.15
CA GLN A 40 -17.71 -21.21 -3.39
C GLN A 40 -18.48 -19.97 -2.91
N GLY A 41 -19.78 -19.91 -3.19
CA GLY A 41 -20.65 -18.80 -2.78
C GLY A 41 -21.58 -18.31 -3.89
N ASN A 42 -22.38 -17.29 -3.58
CA ASN A 42 -23.35 -16.69 -4.49
C ASN A 42 -23.04 -15.21 -4.72
N ALA A 43 -23.24 -14.75 -5.95
CA ALA A 43 -23.19 -13.33 -6.26
C ALA A 43 -24.36 -12.58 -5.58
N GLY A 44 -24.22 -11.27 -5.42
CA GLY A 44 -25.27 -10.41 -4.91
C GLY A 44 -26.51 -10.39 -5.83
N PRO A 45 -27.66 -9.87 -5.35
CA PRO A 45 -28.95 -9.98 -6.03
C PRO A 45 -28.97 -9.49 -7.49
N ASP A 46 -28.10 -8.52 -7.82
CA ASP A 46 -28.02 -7.95 -9.16
C ASP A 46 -27.34 -8.88 -10.19
N LEU A 47 -26.46 -9.79 -9.73
CA LEU A 47 -25.71 -10.73 -10.57
C LEU A 47 -26.06 -12.21 -10.30
N ALA A 48 -26.80 -12.49 -9.22
CA ALA A 48 -27.26 -13.83 -8.85
C ALA A 48 -27.95 -14.55 -10.02
N GLY A 49 -27.58 -15.81 -10.24
CA GLY A 49 -28.13 -16.63 -11.31
C GLY A 49 -27.75 -16.20 -12.72
N ARG A 50 -26.81 -15.27 -12.92
CA ARG A 50 -26.44 -14.75 -14.23
C ARG A 50 -25.01 -15.10 -14.61
N ARG A 51 -24.76 -15.06 -15.91
CA ARG A 51 -23.42 -14.92 -16.49
C ARG A 51 -23.19 -13.47 -16.85
N VAL A 52 -22.07 -12.93 -16.41
CA VAL A 52 -21.71 -11.52 -16.57
C VAL A 52 -20.39 -11.44 -17.30
N HIS A 53 -20.38 -10.79 -18.45
CA HIS A 53 -19.16 -10.42 -19.16
C HIS A 53 -18.82 -8.97 -18.84
N PHE A 54 -17.56 -8.69 -18.54
CA PHE A 54 -17.06 -7.35 -18.27
C PHE A 54 -15.85 -7.06 -19.14
N ARG A 55 -15.75 -5.81 -19.60
CA ARG A 55 -14.61 -5.33 -20.39
C ARG A 55 -14.31 -3.89 -20.00
N ARG A 56 -13.04 -3.59 -19.76
CA ARG A 56 -12.59 -2.24 -19.42
C ARG A 56 -12.76 -1.31 -20.63
N ARG A 57 -13.24 -0.09 -20.40
CA ARG A 57 -13.37 0.94 -21.45
C ARG A 57 -12.05 1.65 -21.72
N GLY A 58 -11.30 1.97 -20.66
CA GLY A 58 -10.00 2.61 -20.77
C GLY A 58 -8.86 1.63 -21.03
N THR A 59 -7.65 2.18 -21.17
CA THR A 59 -6.42 1.41 -21.22
C THR A 59 -6.11 0.87 -19.82
N PRO A 60 -6.08 -0.46 -19.60
CA PRO A 60 -5.74 -1.02 -18.31
C PRO A 60 -4.29 -0.70 -17.96
N MET A 61 -4.00 -0.51 -16.68
CA MET A 61 -2.63 -0.38 -16.20
C MET A 61 -1.90 -1.70 -16.36
N ILE A 62 -0.59 -1.65 -16.60
CA ILE A 62 0.22 -2.86 -16.53
C ILE A 62 0.33 -3.23 -15.07
N LEU A 63 -0.03 -4.47 -14.72
CA LEU A 63 0.24 -4.97 -13.38
C LEU A 63 1.76 -4.88 -13.16
N PRO A 64 2.25 -4.13 -12.15
CA PRO A 64 3.67 -4.14 -11.81
C PRO A 64 4.12 -5.58 -11.59
N ALA A 65 5.42 -5.85 -11.71
CA ALA A 65 5.96 -7.19 -11.50
C ALA A 65 5.88 -7.62 -10.01
N SER A 66 4.70 -7.94 -9.49
CA SER A 66 4.38 -8.81 -8.34
C SER A 66 2.85 -8.83 -8.09
N PRO A 67 2.22 -9.89 -7.55
CA PRO A 67 2.76 -11.14 -6.97
C PRO A 67 2.49 -12.38 -7.86
N PRO A 68 3.01 -13.57 -7.51
CA PRO A 68 2.73 -14.81 -8.23
C PRO A 68 1.29 -15.27 -7.96
N LEU A 69 0.31 -14.56 -8.51
CA LEU A 69 -1.06 -15.05 -8.57
C LEU A 69 -1.07 -16.33 -9.40
N ALA A 70 -1.53 -17.42 -8.79
CA ALA A 70 -1.72 -18.68 -9.50
C ALA A 70 -2.70 -18.48 -10.66
N ASP A 71 -2.46 -19.13 -11.80
CA ASP A 71 -3.38 -19.04 -12.94
C ASP A 71 -4.77 -19.59 -12.59
N TYR A 72 -4.86 -20.49 -11.63
CA TYR A 72 -6.11 -21.09 -11.20
C TYR A 72 -6.40 -20.72 -9.76
N GLN A 73 -7.57 -20.10 -9.55
CA GLN A 73 -8.00 -19.45 -8.32
C GLN A 73 -9.16 -20.23 -7.73
N ARG A 74 -8.91 -20.88 -6.59
CA ARG A 74 -9.92 -21.51 -5.74
C ARG A 74 -10.11 -20.69 -4.48
N GLY A 75 -11.30 -20.74 -3.90
CA GLY A 75 -11.56 -20.00 -2.69
C GLY A 75 -13.03 -19.87 -2.33
N VAL A 76 -13.25 -19.05 -1.30
CA VAL A 76 -14.59 -18.62 -0.89
C VAL A 76 -14.82 -17.23 -1.47
N LEU A 77 -15.98 -17.03 -2.06
CA LEU A 77 -16.42 -15.73 -2.55
C LEU A 77 -16.62 -14.80 -1.35
N GLY A 78 -16.01 -13.62 -1.39
CA GLY A 78 -16.32 -12.52 -0.49
C GLY A 78 -17.60 -11.86 -0.97
N ASP A 79 -17.49 -10.78 -1.73
CA ASP A 79 -18.63 -10.12 -2.35
C ASP A 79 -18.52 -10.08 -3.88
N LEU A 80 -19.65 -10.12 -4.58
CA LEU A 80 -19.71 -10.00 -6.04
C LEU A 80 -20.97 -9.25 -6.44
N THR A 81 -20.80 -7.98 -6.82
CA THR A 81 -21.90 -7.09 -7.22
C THR A 81 -21.44 -6.09 -8.28
N ALA A 82 -22.37 -5.59 -9.09
CA ALA A 82 -22.15 -4.44 -9.96
C ALA A 82 -22.77 -3.15 -9.40
N LEU A 83 -23.14 -3.15 -8.11
CA LEU A 83 -23.81 -2.05 -7.42
C LEU A 83 -23.08 -1.62 -6.15
N ARG A 84 -21.78 -1.92 -6.01
CA ARG A 84 -21.00 -1.45 -4.85
C ARG A 84 -20.98 0.08 -4.89
N PRO A 85 -21.54 0.78 -3.89
CA PRO A 85 -21.44 2.23 -3.85
C PRO A 85 -19.97 2.62 -3.66
N THR A 86 -19.49 3.55 -4.47
CA THR A 86 -18.12 4.06 -4.39
C THR A 86 -18.16 5.57 -4.54
N GLU A 87 -17.63 6.26 -3.54
CA GLU A 87 -17.47 7.70 -3.53
C GLU A 87 -16.28 8.10 -4.41
N ILE A 88 -16.48 9.09 -5.27
CA ILE A 88 -15.42 9.65 -6.11
C ILE A 88 -15.45 11.18 -6.11
N PRO A 89 -14.29 11.83 -6.32
CA PRO A 89 -14.25 13.25 -6.59
C PRO A 89 -15.16 13.62 -7.77
N ASP A 90 -16.01 14.63 -7.57
CA ASP A 90 -16.90 15.20 -8.59
C ASP A 90 -16.28 16.44 -9.24
N VAL A 91 -14.97 16.38 -9.48
CA VAL A 91 -14.19 17.43 -10.13
C VAL A 91 -13.31 16.82 -11.23
N PRO A 92 -12.96 17.58 -12.28
CA PRO A 92 -12.00 17.12 -13.28
C PRO A 92 -10.67 16.74 -12.63
N LEU A 93 -9.99 15.70 -13.16
CA LEU A 93 -8.71 15.22 -12.64
C LEU A 93 -7.66 16.34 -12.56
N GLU A 94 -7.60 17.23 -13.55
CA GLU A 94 -6.67 18.36 -13.56
C GLU A 94 -6.90 19.34 -12.40
N THR A 95 -8.15 19.51 -11.99
CA THR A 95 -8.54 20.31 -10.83
C THR A 95 -8.18 19.59 -9.55
N LEU A 96 -8.47 18.28 -9.47
CA LEU A 96 -8.12 17.44 -8.32
C LEU A 96 -6.61 17.42 -8.06
N LEU A 97 -5.79 17.30 -9.10
CA LEU A 97 -4.33 17.30 -8.99
C LEU A 97 -3.74 18.65 -8.52
N ARG A 98 -4.54 19.72 -8.53
CA ARG A 98 -4.17 21.05 -8.05
C ARG A 98 -5.02 21.46 -6.85
N TRP A 99 -5.72 20.52 -6.23
CA TRP A 99 -6.54 20.81 -5.06
C TRP A 99 -5.60 21.28 -3.93
N PRO A 100 -5.89 22.42 -3.28
CA PRO A 100 -5.02 22.90 -2.21
C PRO A 100 -5.00 21.89 -1.06
N GLU A 101 -3.82 21.67 -0.45
CA GLU A 101 -3.67 20.75 0.69
C GLU A 101 -4.44 21.24 1.92
N ASP A 102 -4.53 22.56 2.11
CA ASP A 102 -5.22 23.20 3.26
C ASP A 102 -6.71 23.48 3.02
N ALA A 103 -7.29 23.00 1.91
CA ALA A 103 -8.70 23.21 1.60
C ALA A 103 -9.57 22.07 2.11
N ASP A 104 -10.88 22.34 2.28
CA ASP A 104 -11.87 21.29 2.49
C ASP A 104 -11.76 20.20 1.40
N PRO A 105 -12.08 18.92 1.73
CA PRO A 105 -12.07 17.85 0.76
C PRO A 105 -12.88 18.20 -0.50
N PRO A 106 -12.40 17.80 -1.69
CA PRO A 106 -13.13 18.07 -2.93
C PRO A 106 -14.53 17.47 -2.87
N PRO A 107 -15.54 18.12 -3.48
CA PRO A 107 -16.89 17.58 -3.51
C PRO A 107 -16.88 16.21 -4.16
N THR A 108 -17.68 15.30 -3.62
CA THR A 108 -17.75 13.91 -4.04
C THR A 108 -19.14 13.54 -4.54
N ARG A 109 -19.20 12.44 -5.31
CA ARG A 109 -20.45 11.79 -5.67
C ARG A 109 -20.32 10.27 -5.54
N VAL A 110 -21.42 9.60 -5.22
CA VAL A 110 -21.47 8.15 -5.14
C VAL A 110 -21.92 7.56 -6.47
N ILE A 111 -21.14 6.61 -7.00
CA ILE A 111 -21.53 5.84 -8.19
C ILE A 111 -21.43 4.33 -7.93
N PRO A 112 -22.26 3.50 -8.62
CA PRO A 112 -22.13 2.05 -8.52
C PRO A 112 -20.90 1.55 -9.29
N THR A 113 -20.14 0.64 -8.68
CA THR A 113 -18.97 0.01 -9.29
C THR A 113 -19.09 -1.50 -9.34
N PHE A 114 -18.36 -2.11 -10.28
CA PHE A 114 -18.18 -3.56 -10.28
C PHE A 114 -17.18 -3.92 -9.19
N TYR A 115 -17.58 -4.84 -8.32
CA TYR A 115 -16.79 -5.34 -7.21
C TYR A 115 -16.84 -6.86 -7.20
N LEU A 116 -15.67 -7.47 -7.15
CA LEU A 116 -15.48 -8.91 -6.96
C LEU A 116 -14.35 -9.10 -5.94
N GLU A 117 -14.65 -9.79 -4.86
CA GLU A 117 -13.72 -10.14 -3.79
C GLU A 117 -13.76 -11.65 -3.56
N TRP A 118 -12.60 -12.25 -3.33
CA TRP A 118 -12.53 -13.64 -2.87
C TRP A 118 -11.30 -13.91 -2.00
N PHE A 119 -11.40 -14.98 -1.22
CA PHE A 119 -10.38 -15.44 -0.30
C PHE A 119 -9.84 -16.79 -0.73
N THR A 120 -8.53 -16.87 -0.93
CA THR A 120 -7.83 -18.09 -1.35
C THR A 120 -7.45 -18.96 -0.15
N PRO A 121 -7.24 -20.28 -0.33
CA PRO A 121 -6.68 -21.17 0.70
C PRO A 121 -5.31 -20.72 1.21
N GLU A 122 -4.52 -20.08 0.35
CA GLU A 122 -3.20 -19.53 0.67
C GLU A 122 -3.26 -18.19 1.42
N ARG A 123 -4.44 -17.85 1.99
CA ARG A 123 -4.66 -16.67 2.85
C ARG A 123 -4.48 -15.34 2.15
N ALA A 124 -4.65 -15.32 0.82
CA ALA A 124 -4.72 -14.08 0.07
C ALA A 124 -6.18 -13.64 -0.12
N ARG A 125 -6.44 -12.36 0.12
CA ARG A 125 -7.63 -11.65 -0.32
C ARG A 125 -7.35 -11.07 -1.70
N ILE A 126 -8.24 -11.24 -2.67
CA ILE A 126 -8.06 -10.68 -4.01
C ILE A 126 -9.30 -9.88 -4.36
N VAL A 127 -9.07 -8.67 -4.87
CA VAL A 127 -10.13 -7.70 -5.15
C VAL A 127 -10.00 -7.20 -6.58
N VAL A 128 -11.13 -7.20 -7.28
CA VAL A 128 -11.35 -6.56 -8.57
C VAL A 128 -12.43 -5.52 -8.34
N GLN A 129 -12.01 -4.26 -8.21
CA GLN A 129 -12.90 -3.12 -8.21
C GLN A 129 -12.65 -2.28 -9.47
N GLY A 130 -13.70 -1.79 -10.11
CA GLY A 130 -13.54 -0.87 -11.23
C GLY A 130 -14.81 -0.16 -11.65
N MET A 131 -14.62 1.08 -12.08
CA MET A 131 -15.69 2.02 -12.42
C MET A 131 -15.97 2.09 -13.93
N ASP A 132 -15.01 1.67 -14.75
CA ASP A 132 -14.99 1.85 -16.19
C ASP A 132 -15.30 0.54 -16.96
N PHE A 133 -15.93 -0.43 -16.29
CA PHE A 133 -16.33 -1.67 -16.93
C PHE A 133 -17.64 -1.54 -17.71
N HIS A 134 -17.62 -1.97 -18.97
CA HIS A 134 -18.83 -2.27 -19.72
C HIS A 134 -19.32 -3.69 -19.39
N LEU A 135 -20.50 -3.80 -18.79
CA LEU A 135 -21.09 -5.08 -18.37
C LEU A 135 -22.16 -5.59 -19.36
N ARG A 136 -22.12 -6.87 -19.71
CA ARG A 136 -23.21 -7.59 -20.40
C ARG A 136 -23.69 -8.75 -19.52
N ARG A 137 -24.98 -8.78 -19.21
CA ARG A 137 -25.59 -9.74 -18.27
C ARG A 137 -26.55 -10.67 -19.02
N SER A 138 -26.49 -11.96 -18.74
CA SER A 138 -27.51 -12.92 -19.22
C SER A 138 -28.82 -12.75 -18.45
N ARG A 139 -29.87 -13.44 -18.91
CA ARG A 139 -31.05 -13.70 -18.06
C ARG A 139 -30.64 -14.51 -16.82
N PRO A 140 -31.30 -14.31 -15.67
CA PRO A 140 -31.05 -15.11 -14.48
C PRO A 140 -31.68 -16.51 -14.66
N LEU A 141 -30.95 -17.57 -14.28
CA LEU A 141 -31.51 -18.92 -14.18
C LEU A 141 -32.16 -19.20 -12.83
N TRP A 142 -31.78 -18.41 -11.81
CA TRP A 142 -32.35 -18.43 -10.48
C TRP A 142 -32.21 -17.03 -9.86
N GLN A 143 -32.92 -16.78 -8.77
CA GLN A 143 -32.84 -15.53 -8.01
C GLN A 143 -32.74 -15.88 -6.52
N LEU A 144 -32.12 -15.00 -5.74
CA LEU A 144 -32.06 -15.16 -4.29
C LEU A 144 -33.43 -14.87 -3.67
N THR A 145 -33.84 -15.70 -2.72
CA THR A 145 -34.88 -15.30 -1.77
C THR A 145 -34.28 -14.36 -0.71
N ARG A 146 -35.14 -13.76 0.12
CA ARG A 146 -34.67 -12.90 1.22
C ARG A 146 -33.84 -13.68 2.24
N GLU A 147 -34.24 -14.91 2.55
CA GLU A 147 -33.54 -15.79 3.47
C GLU A 147 -32.16 -16.18 2.92
N GLU A 148 -32.08 -16.44 1.61
CA GLU A 148 -30.84 -16.81 0.94
C GLU A 148 -29.87 -15.63 0.79
N GLU A 149 -30.38 -14.41 0.61
CA GLU A 149 -29.57 -13.20 0.67
C GLU A 149 -29.00 -12.97 2.08
N ALA A 150 -29.82 -13.16 3.12
CA ALA A 150 -29.34 -13.07 4.50
C ALA A 150 -28.26 -14.12 4.79
N GLU A 151 -28.41 -15.34 4.26
CA GLU A 151 -27.40 -16.39 4.37
C GLU A 151 -26.12 -16.05 3.59
N ARG A 152 -26.24 -15.47 2.38
CA ARG A 152 -25.09 -14.98 1.63
C ARG A 152 -24.32 -13.93 2.42
N VAL A 153 -25.01 -12.94 2.99
CA VAL A 153 -24.39 -11.89 3.82
C VAL A 153 -23.60 -12.50 4.98
N ARG A 154 -24.20 -13.46 5.72
CA ARG A 154 -23.49 -14.19 6.79
C ARG A 154 -22.26 -14.95 6.29
N GLN A 155 -22.32 -15.56 5.11
CA GLN A 155 -21.18 -16.25 4.50
C GLN A 155 -20.05 -15.29 4.14
N VAL A 156 -20.37 -14.10 3.60
CA VAL A 156 -19.39 -13.03 3.32
C VAL A 156 -18.71 -12.59 4.63
N GLU A 157 -19.50 -12.32 5.66
CA GLU A 157 -19.02 -11.90 6.98
C GLU A 157 -18.13 -12.98 7.61
N THR A 158 -18.52 -14.24 7.53
CA THR A 158 -17.74 -15.37 8.05
C THR A 158 -16.40 -15.52 7.32
N ALA A 159 -16.39 -15.39 5.99
CA ALA A 159 -15.15 -15.47 5.20
C ALA A 159 -14.18 -14.34 5.57
N TRP A 160 -14.70 -13.14 5.79
CA TRP A 160 -13.93 -11.99 6.25
C TRP A 160 -13.42 -12.16 7.68
N ALA A 161 -14.26 -12.59 8.62
CA ALA A 161 -13.85 -12.85 10.00
C ALA A 161 -12.73 -13.90 10.09
N ARG A 162 -12.81 -14.95 9.27
CA ARG A 162 -11.72 -15.95 9.17
C ARG A 162 -10.42 -15.33 8.67
N TYR A 163 -10.49 -14.46 7.66
CA TYR A 163 -9.32 -13.75 7.14
C TYR A 163 -8.68 -12.86 8.21
N LEU A 164 -9.48 -12.15 9.00
CA LEU A 164 -8.98 -11.32 10.11
C LEU A 164 -8.37 -12.16 11.24
N ALA A 165 -9.00 -13.26 11.64
CA ALA A 165 -8.45 -14.14 12.68
C ALA A 165 -7.09 -14.76 12.28
N GLU A 166 -6.87 -14.99 10.98
CA GLU A 166 -5.57 -15.42 10.47
C GLU A 166 -4.50 -14.32 10.57
N TRP A 167 -4.88 -13.05 10.35
CA TRP A 167 -4.01 -11.90 10.61
C TRP A 167 -3.65 -11.78 12.08
N ASP A 168 -4.62 -11.93 12.98
CA ASP A 168 -4.38 -11.88 14.42
C ASP A 168 -3.40 -12.96 14.85
N SER A 169 -3.62 -14.19 14.41
CA SER A 169 -2.73 -15.32 14.66
C SER A 169 -1.32 -15.08 14.09
N PHE A 170 -1.20 -14.42 12.95
CA PHE A 170 0.08 -14.08 12.33
C PHE A 170 0.83 -13.03 13.14
N ILE A 171 0.16 -11.93 13.50
CA ILE A 171 0.72 -10.83 14.28
C ILE A 171 1.14 -11.34 15.66
N GLU A 172 0.29 -12.08 16.36
CA GLU A 172 0.60 -12.66 17.68
C GLU A 172 1.86 -13.54 17.64
N ARG A 173 2.02 -14.33 16.57
CA ARG A 173 3.22 -15.16 16.40
C ARG A 173 4.48 -14.32 16.18
N LEU A 174 4.39 -13.23 15.43
CA LEU A 174 5.52 -12.31 15.25
C LEU A 174 5.84 -11.58 16.57
N ASP A 175 4.81 -11.13 17.27
CA ASP A 175 4.90 -10.40 18.53
C ASP A 175 5.59 -11.23 19.62
N ARG A 176 5.28 -12.53 19.73
CA ARG A 176 5.99 -13.46 20.63
C ARG A 176 7.50 -13.61 20.34
N SER A 177 7.97 -13.16 19.18
CA SER A 177 9.41 -13.15 18.84
C SER A 177 10.12 -11.85 19.20
N VAL A 178 9.35 -10.82 19.56
CA VAL A 178 9.86 -9.53 20.03
C VAL A 178 10.33 -9.71 21.46
N LYS A 179 11.47 -9.10 21.75
CA LYS A 179 12.09 -9.09 23.07
C LYS A 179 11.31 -8.16 24.01
N ASP A 180 11.42 -8.39 25.32
CA ASP A 180 10.82 -7.49 26.32
C ASP A 180 11.29 -6.03 26.08
N PRO A 181 10.39 -5.03 26.00
CA PRO A 181 10.75 -3.62 25.84
C PRO A 181 11.62 -3.04 26.97
N GLU A 182 11.60 -3.62 28.18
CA GLU A 182 12.45 -3.17 29.29
C GLU A 182 13.92 -3.61 29.14
N GLU A 183 14.19 -4.59 28.28
CA GLU A 183 15.55 -5.04 28.00
C GLU A 183 16.18 -4.22 26.88
N PRO A 184 17.52 -4.03 26.86
CA PRO A 184 18.20 -3.33 25.77
C PRO A 184 18.07 -4.10 24.46
N TRP A 185 17.67 -3.42 23.37
CA TRP A 185 17.45 -4.02 22.06
C TRP A 185 18.65 -3.84 21.14
N ASP A 186 18.96 -4.88 20.37
CA ASP A 186 19.91 -4.77 19.26
C ASP A 186 19.20 -4.50 17.91
N GLU A 187 20.01 -4.36 16.85
CA GLU A 187 19.51 -4.09 15.49
C GLU A 187 18.60 -5.21 14.92
N TYR A 188 18.61 -6.41 15.51
CA TYR A 188 17.77 -7.54 15.12
C TYR A 188 16.47 -7.59 15.93
N ASP A 189 16.51 -7.19 17.20
CA ASP A 189 15.32 -7.06 18.03
C ASP A 189 14.40 -5.95 17.49
N TYR A 190 14.96 -4.78 17.15
CA TYR A 190 14.22 -3.72 16.46
C TYR A 190 13.67 -4.16 15.11
N GLU A 191 14.40 -4.97 14.34
CA GLU A 191 13.89 -5.51 13.08
C GLU A 191 12.66 -6.41 13.30
N ARG A 192 12.65 -7.26 14.34
CA ARG A 192 11.46 -8.08 14.67
C ARG A 192 10.29 -7.21 15.08
N PHE A 193 10.53 -6.20 15.91
CA PHE A 193 9.49 -5.24 16.30
C PHE A 193 8.93 -4.50 15.09
N LEU A 194 9.78 -4.00 14.19
CA LEU A 194 9.35 -3.32 12.97
C LEU A 194 8.52 -4.23 12.06
N GLN A 195 8.81 -5.54 12.00
CA GLN A 195 7.99 -6.52 11.27
C GLN A 195 6.59 -6.67 11.89
N VAL A 196 6.47 -6.59 13.22
CA VAL A 196 5.16 -6.56 13.90
C VAL A 196 4.39 -5.29 13.55
N CYS A 197 5.05 -4.12 13.61
CA CYS A 197 4.46 -2.84 13.22
C CYS A 197 3.98 -2.85 11.75
N GLU A 198 4.79 -3.37 10.83
CA GLU A 198 4.40 -3.55 9.43
C GLU A 198 3.18 -4.45 9.30
N ALA A 199 3.15 -5.61 9.97
CA ALA A 199 2.01 -6.53 9.92
C ALA A 199 0.73 -5.90 10.48
N ARG A 200 0.82 -5.15 11.59
CA ARG A 200 -0.30 -4.38 12.15
C ARG A 200 -0.77 -3.30 11.18
N GLY A 201 0.17 -2.58 10.56
CA GLY A 201 -0.14 -1.56 9.54
C GLY A 201 -0.79 -2.15 8.29
N GLU A 202 -0.37 -3.32 7.84
CA GLU A 202 -1.02 -4.04 6.74
C GLU A 202 -2.44 -4.46 7.10
N LYS A 203 -2.66 -5.02 8.30
CA LYS A 203 -4.01 -5.33 8.80
C LYS A 203 -4.88 -4.06 8.88
N TYR A 204 -4.34 -2.95 9.37
CA TYR A 204 -5.05 -1.66 9.41
C TYR A 204 -5.48 -1.22 8.01
N ASN A 205 -4.58 -1.25 7.02
CA ASN A 205 -4.89 -0.89 5.64
C ASN A 205 -5.99 -1.78 5.03
N GLU A 206 -6.02 -3.08 5.35
CA GLU A 206 -7.10 -3.99 4.94
C GLU A 206 -8.46 -3.58 5.48
N LEU A 207 -8.49 -3.14 6.74
CA LEU A 207 -9.70 -2.70 7.43
C LEU A 207 -10.18 -1.35 6.89
N VAL A 208 -9.27 -0.39 6.68
CA VAL A 208 -9.56 0.90 6.02
C VAL A 208 -10.14 0.67 4.63
N GLU A 209 -9.58 -0.24 3.86
CA GLU A 209 -10.13 -0.57 2.54
C GLU A 209 -11.53 -1.18 2.62
N LYS A 210 -11.77 -2.06 3.63
CA LYS A 210 -13.06 -2.76 3.77
C LYS A 210 -14.17 -1.83 4.24
N TYR A 211 -13.87 -0.98 5.22
CA TYR A 211 -14.85 -0.21 5.97
C TYR A 211 -14.87 1.29 5.61
N GLY A 212 -13.81 1.80 4.97
CA GLY A 212 -13.66 3.22 4.69
C GLY A 212 -13.39 4.06 5.94
N ASP A 213 -13.45 5.37 5.77
CA ASP A 213 -13.07 6.35 6.80
C ASP A 213 -14.27 7.09 7.43
N THR A 214 -15.47 6.51 7.34
CA THR A 214 -16.65 7.08 8.04
C THR A 214 -16.56 6.82 9.54
N PRO A 215 -17.30 7.56 10.40
CA PRO A 215 -17.32 7.28 11.84
C PRO A 215 -17.64 5.82 12.19
N GLU A 216 -18.60 5.20 11.50
CA GLU A 216 -18.93 3.79 11.67
C GLU A 216 -17.82 2.86 11.17
N GLY A 217 -17.15 3.25 10.08
CA GLY A 217 -15.98 2.54 9.55
C GLY A 217 -14.82 2.55 10.55
N ARG A 218 -14.49 3.73 11.09
CA ARG A 218 -13.47 3.92 12.13
C ARG A 218 -13.77 3.11 13.39
N ALA A 219 -15.02 3.11 13.85
CA ALA A 219 -15.42 2.30 15.01
C ALA A 219 -15.18 0.79 14.78
N ARG A 220 -15.53 0.28 13.60
CA ARG A 220 -15.26 -1.13 13.24
C ARG A 220 -13.78 -1.44 13.08
N ILE A 221 -12.99 -0.48 12.59
CA ILE A 221 -11.53 -0.61 12.49
C ILE A 221 -10.94 -0.69 13.91
N ALA A 222 -11.35 0.22 14.81
CA ALA A 222 -10.87 0.25 16.19
C ALA A 222 -11.19 -1.05 16.94
N GLU A 223 -12.43 -1.54 16.85
CA GLU A 223 -12.83 -2.84 17.42
C GLU A 223 -11.94 -3.98 16.87
N ALA A 224 -11.78 -4.05 15.55
CA ALA A 224 -11.00 -5.11 14.91
C ALA A 224 -9.48 -5.00 15.20
N MET A 225 -8.96 -3.80 15.46
CA MET A 225 -7.57 -3.57 15.84
C MET A 225 -7.32 -3.77 17.34
N GLY A 226 -8.39 -3.90 18.15
CA GLY A 226 -8.30 -3.99 19.60
C GLY A 226 -8.10 -2.65 20.31
N TRP A 227 -8.33 -1.53 19.63
CA TRP A 227 -8.20 -0.17 20.20
C TRP A 227 -9.38 0.25 21.07
N GLY A 228 -10.50 -0.47 21.01
CA GLY A 228 -11.69 -0.17 21.83
C GLY A 228 -11.52 -0.38 23.34
N PHE A 229 -10.38 -0.89 23.79
CA PHE A 229 -10.05 -1.06 25.22
C PHE A 229 -9.33 0.15 25.83
N GLU A 230 -8.89 1.12 25.02
CA GLU A 230 -8.11 2.28 25.50
C GLU A 230 -9.01 3.39 26.06
N GLU A 231 -10.30 3.46 25.73
CA GLU A 231 -11.25 4.39 26.38
C GLU A 231 -11.46 4.05 27.86
N GLU A 232 -11.49 2.77 28.26
CA GLU A 232 -11.63 2.38 29.68
C GLU A 232 -10.36 2.63 30.52
N LEU A 233 -9.17 2.65 29.90
CA LEU A 233 -7.91 2.96 30.60
C LEU A 233 -7.67 4.47 30.73
N LEU A 234 -8.18 5.27 29.79
CA LEU A 234 -8.12 6.73 29.85
C LEU A 234 -9.15 7.31 30.84
N GLU A 235 -10.27 6.62 31.10
CA GLU A 235 -11.24 7.01 32.13
C GLU A 235 -10.70 6.84 33.57
N GLU A 236 -9.65 6.02 33.80
CA GLU A 236 -8.98 5.92 35.11
C GLU A 236 -7.85 6.96 35.28
N GLU A 237 -7.41 7.62 34.21
CA GLU A 237 -6.43 8.72 34.22
C GLU A 237 -7.11 10.07 33.92
N ASP A 238 -8.23 10.36 34.57
CA ASP A 238 -8.77 11.72 34.74
C ASP A 238 -7.90 12.56 35.73
N GLU A 239 -6.57 12.48 35.62
CA GLU A 239 -5.71 13.58 36.05
C GLU A 239 -5.58 14.50 34.83
N GLU A 240 -6.10 15.72 34.93
CA GLU A 240 -5.97 16.80 33.92
C GLU A 240 -4.56 16.79 33.30
N GLY A 241 -4.40 16.09 32.18
CA GLY A 241 -3.21 16.16 31.36
C GLY A 241 -3.03 17.61 30.93
N PRO A 242 -1.78 18.11 30.84
CA PRO A 242 -1.55 19.50 30.46
C PRO A 242 -2.27 19.78 29.15
N ASP A 243 -3.07 20.85 29.14
CA ASP A 243 -3.77 21.34 27.96
C ASP A 243 -2.71 21.54 26.85
N LEU A 244 -2.71 20.65 25.86
CA LEU A 244 -1.67 20.60 24.81
C LEU A 244 -1.62 21.90 24.00
N ASP A 245 -2.70 22.68 24.05
CA ASP A 245 -2.82 24.01 23.44
C ASP A 245 -2.05 25.12 24.20
N ASP A 246 -1.63 24.89 25.45
CA ASP A 246 -0.96 25.88 26.32
C ASP A 246 0.55 25.63 26.49
N VAL A 247 1.12 24.59 25.85
CA VAL A 247 2.57 24.44 25.73
C VAL A 247 3.03 25.35 24.59
N PRO A 248 3.83 26.41 24.85
CA PRO A 248 4.38 27.19 23.75
C PRO A 248 5.20 26.24 22.87
N GLU A 249 4.77 26.04 21.62
CA GLU A 249 5.57 25.40 20.58
C GLU A 249 6.84 26.23 20.38
N GLN A 250 7.86 25.96 21.19
CA GLN A 250 9.19 26.44 20.89
C GLN A 250 9.63 25.66 19.65
N PRO A 251 9.95 26.33 18.53
CA PRO A 251 10.46 25.63 17.37
C PRO A 251 11.73 24.89 17.79
N VAL A 252 11.64 23.56 17.87
CA VAL A 252 12.77 22.70 18.19
C VAL A 252 13.72 22.79 17.01
N GLU A 253 14.73 23.66 17.11
CA GLU A 253 15.78 23.72 16.09
C GLU A 253 16.80 22.61 16.30
N PRO A 254 17.23 21.92 15.22
CA PRO A 254 18.28 20.93 15.33
C PRO A 254 19.60 21.58 15.75
N ASP A 255 20.45 20.81 16.43
CA ASP A 255 21.75 21.28 16.95
C ASP A 255 22.59 21.92 15.83
N PRO A 256 22.89 23.24 15.88
CA PRO A 256 23.66 23.94 14.85
C PRO A 256 25.06 23.35 14.65
N ALA A 257 25.65 22.71 15.66
CA ALA A 257 26.98 22.10 15.55
C ALA A 257 26.99 20.86 14.64
N ARG A 258 25.81 20.30 14.33
CA ARG A 258 25.64 19.12 13.48
C ARG A 258 25.16 19.43 12.06
N GLU A 259 25.00 20.71 11.73
CA GLU A 259 24.64 21.15 10.39
C GLU A 259 25.68 20.67 9.35
N GLY A 260 25.20 20.21 8.20
CA GLY A 260 26.00 19.61 7.13
C GLY A 260 26.43 18.16 7.39
N ARG A 261 26.34 17.66 8.63
CA ARG A 261 26.64 16.28 8.98
C ARG A 261 25.36 15.46 9.18
N ASP A 262 24.56 15.81 10.18
CA ASP A 262 23.35 15.07 10.54
C ASP A 262 22.11 15.72 9.90
N TRP A 263 22.17 17.02 9.59
CA TRP A 263 21.06 17.75 8.97
C TRP A 263 21.50 18.85 8.01
N VAL A 264 20.61 19.21 7.09
CA VAL A 264 20.70 20.32 6.13
C VAL A 264 19.31 20.93 5.96
N ARG A 265 19.25 22.22 5.63
CA ARG A 265 17.99 22.92 5.37
C ARG A 265 17.73 23.03 3.87
N SER A 266 16.55 22.60 3.43
CA SER A 266 16.13 22.76 2.04
C SER A 266 15.79 24.23 1.73
N PRO A 267 15.69 24.63 0.45
CA PRO A 267 15.21 25.97 0.09
C PRO A 267 13.79 26.29 0.57
N SER A 268 12.95 25.28 0.81
CA SER A 268 11.61 25.44 1.40
C SER A 268 11.63 25.52 2.94
N GLY A 269 12.79 25.41 3.57
CA GLY A 269 12.96 25.50 5.03
C GLY A 269 12.92 24.16 5.77
N GLU A 270 12.67 23.05 5.07
CA GLU A 270 12.57 21.71 5.65
C GLU A 270 13.94 21.19 6.11
N ILE A 271 13.95 20.45 7.23
CA ILE A 271 15.14 19.82 7.81
C ILE A 271 15.26 18.39 7.32
N TRP A 272 16.32 18.09 6.58
CA TRP A 272 16.58 16.76 6.02
C TRP A 272 17.97 16.27 6.43
N HIS A 273 18.18 14.96 6.47
CA HIS A 273 19.54 14.44 6.52
C HIS A 273 20.25 14.62 5.16
N PRO A 274 21.57 14.93 5.09
CA PRO A 274 22.28 15.14 3.81
C PRO A 274 22.13 14.00 2.79
N LEU A 275 22.05 12.76 3.28
CA LEU A 275 21.80 11.58 2.45
C LEU A 275 20.40 11.58 1.81
N GLU A 276 19.37 12.05 2.53
CA GLU A 276 18.01 12.19 1.98
C GLU A 276 17.96 13.24 0.89
N GLN A 277 18.60 14.40 1.11
CA GLN A 277 18.71 15.44 0.08
C GLN A 277 19.38 14.89 -1.19
N ARG A 278 20.50 14.20 -1.02
CA ARG A 278 21.22 13.58 -2.13
C ARG A 278 20.37 12.54 -2.87
N TRP A 279 19.58 11.76 -2.14
CA TRP A 279 18.63 10.80 -2.73
C TRP A 279 17.57 11.51 -3.58
N TRP A 280 16.96 12.57 -3.04
CA TRP A 280 15.95 13.36 -3.73
C TRP A 280 16.49 14.00 -5.01
N GLU A 281 17.67 14.63 -4.95
CA GLU A 281 18.32 15.23 -6.13
C GLU A 281 18.66 14.18 -7.20
N LEU A 282 19.06 12.97 -6.78
CA LEU A 282 19.29 11.84 -7.68
C LEU A 282 17.98 11.37 -8.33
N SER A 283 16.91 11.17 -7.54
CA SER A 283 15.63 10.70 -8.07
C SER A 283 15.06 11.69 -9.07
N GLN A 284 15.09 13.00 -8.78
CA GLN A 284 14.64 14.04 -9.72
C GLN A 284 15.41 14.01 -11.04
N ARG A 285 16.75 13.85 -10.98
CA ARG A 285 17.58 13.75 -12.19
C ARG A 285 17.32 12.46 -12.98
N ALA A 286 17.08 11.34 -12.30
CA ALA A 286 16.72 10.08 -12.94
C ALA A 286 15.35 10.19 -13.62
N GLU A 287 14.34 10.68 -12.91
CA GLU A 287 12.99 10.94 -13.44
C GLU A 287 13.07 11.81 -14.70
N GLN A 288 13.77 12.94 -14.64
CA GLN A 288 13.95 13.83 -15.79
C GLN A 288 14.65 13.13 -16.97
N ALA A 289 15.62 12.26 -16.72
CA ALA A 289 16.31 11.51 -17.78
C ALA A 289 15.36 10.56 -18.52
N PHE A 290 14.55 9.80 -17.79
CA PHE A 290 13.54 8.93 -18.38
C PHE A 290 12.43 9.72 -19.07
N GLN A 291 11.99 10.83 -18.48
CA GLN A 291 10.96 11.70 -19.07
C GLN A 291 11.43 12.32 -20.39
N ASN A 292 12.69 12.76 -20.47
CA ASN A 292 13.29 13.27 -21.71
C ASN A 292 13.39 12.17 -22.78
N ARG A 293 13.65 10.93 -22.37
CA ARG A 293 13.80 9.78 -23.28
C ARG A 293 12.47 9.26 -23.83
N LEU A 294 11.43 9.26 -23.01
CA LEU A 294 10.13 8.63 -23.30
C LEU A 294 9.03 9.63 -23.66
N GLY A 295 9.21 10.92 -23.33
CA GLY A 295 8.13 11.90 -23.34
C GLY A 295 7.15 11.70 -22.17
N LYS A 296 6.26 12.68 -21.96
CA LYS A 296 5.31 12.68 -20.83
C LYS A 296 4.36 11.47 -20.85
N SER A 297 3.86 11.09 -22.03
CA SER A 297 2.91 9.98 -22.19
C SER A 297 3.59 8.62 -22.24
N GLY A 298 4.79 8.53 -22.83
CA GLY A 298 5.51 7.26 -22.97
C GLY A 298 5.94 6.65 -21.64
N PHE A 299 6.13 7.47 -20.60
CA PHE A 299 6.54 7.00 -19.27
C PHE A 299 5.62 5.90 -18.71
N LEU A 300 4.29 6.08 -18.84
CA LEU A 300 3.30 5.16 -18.28
C LEU A 300 3.13 3.87 -19.09
N ASP A 301 3.64 3.84 -20.32
CA ASP A 301 3.60 2.65 -21.19
C ASP A 301 4.74 1.67 -20.92
N HIS A 302 5.73 2.07 -20.11
CA HIS A 302 6.88 1.26 -19.72
C HIS A 302 6.78 0.80 -18.26
N PRO A 303 6.38 -0.45 -17.99
CA PRO A 303 6.16 -0.94 -16.64
C PRO A 303 7.43 -0.94 -15.79
N GLU A 304 8.61 -1.13 -16.42
CA GLU A 304 9.90 -1.06 -15.74
C GLU A 304 10.22 0.36 -15.27
N ALA A 305 9.84 1.38 -16.05
CA ALA A 305 10.01 2.79 -15.68
C ALA A 305 9.07 3.17 -14.53
N VAL A 306 7.81 2.73 -14.58
CA VAL A 306 6.85 2.91 -13.48
C VAL A 306 7.33 2.21 -12.21
N ALA A 307 7.79 0.97 -12.32
CA ALA A 307 8.35 0.22 -11.19
C ALA A 307 9.55 0.95 -10.57
N LEU A 308 10.42 1.55 -11.38
CA LEU A 308 11.53 2.36 -10.90
C LEU A 308 11.06 3.58 -10.09
N LEU A 309 10.02 4.31 -10.53
CA LEU A 309 9.49 5.44 -9.72
C LEU A 309 8.98 4.97 -8.37
N VAL A 310 8.22 3.88 -8.36
CA VAL A 310 7.69 3.30 -7.13
C VAL A 310 8.83 2.96 -6.19
N GLN A 311 9.90 2.32 -6.69
CA GLN A 311 11.08 2.01 -5.89
C GLN A 311 11.85 3.24 -5.42
N PHE A 312 11.92 4.32 -6.22
CA PHE A 312 12.48 5.59 -5.78
C PHE A 312 11.75 6.15 -4.56
N ARG A 313 10.40 6.12 -4.58
CA ARG A 313 9.56 6.61 -3.49
C ARG A 313 9.62 5.71 -2.26
N ILE A 314 9.60 4.38 -2.42
CA ILE A 314 9.78 3.43 -1.31
C ILE A 314 11.11 3.67 -0.60
N THR A 315 12.21 3.79 -1.36
CA THR A 315 13.53 4.02 -0.76
C THR A 315 13.64 5.40 -0.12
N ALA A 316 13.00 6.43 -0.68
CA ALA A 316 12.92 7.75 -0.04
C ALA A 316 12.23 7.65 1.33
N GLY A 317 11.08 6.97 1.41
CA GLY A 317 10.36 6.75 2.66
C GLY A 317 11.22 6.01 3.69
N ARG A 318 11.90 4.93 3.29
CA ARG A 318 12.78 4.17 4.20
C ARG A 318 14.01 4.95 4.66
N LEU A 319 14.58 5.81 3.82
CA LEU A 319 15.64 6.73 4.24
C LEU A 319 15.11 7.76 5.24
N GLY A 320 13.93 8.33 4.99
CA GLY A 320 13.29 9.26 5.92
C GLY A 320 12.97 8.63 7.28
N SER A 321 12.44 7.41 7.30
CA SER A 321 12.21 6.65 8.53
C SER A 321 13.49 6.35 9.32
N ALA A 322 14.64 6.29 8.66
CA ALA A 322 15.92 6.03 9.31
C ALA A 322 16.62 7.31 9.81
N LEU A 323 16.40 8.44 9.13
CA LEU A 323 17.29 9.60 9.23
C LEU A 323 16.63 10.90 9.68
N ARG A 324 15.29 11.01 9.65
CA ARG A 324 14.63 12.23 10.11
C ARG A 324 14.84 12.48 11.60
N GLY A 325 14.68 11.46 12.46
CA GLY A 325 14.98 11.61 13.88
C GLY A 325 16.44 11.96 14.14
N VAL A 326 17.37 11.47 13.30
CA VAL A 326 18.79 11.87 13.35
C VAL A 326 18.96 13.34 13.01
N ALA A 327 18.28 13.83 11.96
CA ALA A 327 18.36 15.21 11.52
C ALA A 327 17.80 16.19 12.57
N TRP A 328 16.71 15.82 13.24
CA TRP A 328 16.14 16.61 14.34
C TRP A 328 16.87 16.44 15.67
N GLY A 329 17.75 15.44 15.79
CA GLY A 329 18.49 15.18 17.02
C GLY A 329 17.59 14.67 18.15
N GLU A 330 16.64 13.78 17.84
CA GLU A 330 15.71 13.20 18.81
C GLU A 330 16.49 12.57 20.00
N PRO A 331 16.19 12.98 21.25
CA PRO A 331 17.02 12.64 22.41
C PRO A 331 17.01 11.15 22.77
N GLU A 332 15.93 10.44 22.45
CA GLU A 332 15.72 9.01 22.77
C GLU A 332 16.04 8.09 21.59
N LEU A 333 16.62 8.62 20.50
CA LEU A 333 16.87 7.83 19.30
C LEU A 333 18.05 6.87 19.49
N GLU A 334 17.73 5.58 19.59
CA GLU A 334 18.71 4.52 19.76
C GLU A 334 19.47 4.18 18.47
N GLY A 335 20.80 4.02 18.57
CA GLY A 335 21.67 3.62 17.47
C GLY A 335 21.23 2.32 16.78
N PRO A 336 20.93 1.24 17.52
CA PRO A 336 20.44 -0.01 16.95
C PRO A 336 19.16 0.12 16.10
N LEU A 337 18.22 0.98 16.49
CA LEU A 337 17.00 1.27 15.72
C LEU A 337 17.35 1.94 14.39
N VAL A 338 18.20 2.98 14.41
CA VAL A 338 18.68 3.65 13.19
C VAL A 338 19.32 2.64 12.24
N VAL A 339 20.12 1.71 12.77
CA VAL A 339 20.77 0.68 11.94
C VAL A 339 19.76 -0.30 11.35
N ALA A 340 18.74 -0.72 12.11
CA ALA A 340 17.66 -1.56 11.60
C ALA A 340 16.92 -0.88 10.43
N CYS A 341 16.54 0.39 10.58
CA CYS A 341 15.92 1.18 9.52
C CYS A 341 16.84 1.37 8.30
N LEU A 342 18.15 1.63 8.51
CA LEU A 342 19.14 1.73 7.43
C LEU A 342 19.32 0.40 6.67
N LYS A 343 19.26 -0.76 7.34
CA LYS A 343 19.26 -2.07 6.66
C LYS A 343 18.04 -2.21 5.74
N ARG A 344 16.86 -1.77 6.18
CA ARG A 344 15.64 -1.78 5.35
C ARG A 344 15.75 -0.82 4.16
N ALA A 345 16.33 0.37 4.36
CA ALA A 345 16.64 1.32 3.29
C ALA A 345 17.68 0.77 2.29
N LEU A 346 18.68 0.03 2.78
CA LEU A 346 19.68 -0.62 1.94
C LEU A 346 19.04 -1.70 1.05
N ALA A 347 18.12 -2.49 1.61
CA ALA A 347 17.39 -3.50 0.86
C ALA A 347 16.54 -2.88 -0.26
N SER A 348 15.81 -1.79 0.01
CA SER A 348 15.05 -1.08 -1.05
C SER A 348 15.97 -0.39 -2.06
N LEU A 349 17.13 0.10 -1.66
CA LEU A 349 18.12 0.66 -2.58
C LEU A 349 18.62 -0.40 -3.56
N HIS A 350 18.89 -1.63 -3.09
CA HIS A 350 19.28 -2.72 -3.99
C HIS A 350 18.16 -3.02 -4.99
N GLU A 351 16.90 -3.01 -4.54
CA GLU A 351 15.75 -3.16 -5.44
C GLU A 351 15.70 -2.02 -6.48
N THR A 352 15.88 -0.77 -6.03
CA THR A 352 15.92 0.40 -6.90
C THR A 352 17.02 0.27 -7.95
N GLN A 353 18.22 -0.22 -7.58
CA GLN A 353 19.30 -0.48 -8.53
C GLN A 353 18.94 -1.56 -9.57
N ARG A 354 18.19 -2.60 -9.18
CA ARG A 354 17.68 -3.61 -10.12
C ARG A 354 16.66 -3.00 -11.07
N CYS A 355 15.65 -2.30 -10.55
CA CYS A 355 14.63 -1.61 -11.36
C CYS A 355 15.26 -0.56 -12.28
N PHE A 356 16.29 0.15 -11.83
CA PHE A 356 16.99 1.15 -12.63
C PHE A 356 17.64 0.50 -13.86
N ARG A 357 18.32 -0.65 -13.69
CA ARG A 357 18.89 -1.39 -14.82
C ARG A 357 17.82 -1.89 -15.78
N ALA A 358 16.77 -2.52 -15.26
CA ALA A 358 15.66 -3.02 -16.07
C ALA A 358 14.98 -1.89 -16.87
N ALA A 359 14.75 -0.73 -16.24
CA ALA A 359 14.20 0.45 -16.89
C ALA A 359 15.15 1.00 -17.97
N CYS A 360 16.46 1.06 -17.71
CA CYS A 360 17.43 1.48 -18.72
C CYS A 360 17.42 0.55 -19.93
N GLU A 361 17.39 -0.76 -19.72
CA GLU A 361 17.32 -1.77 -20.78
C GLU A 361 16.02 -1.66 -21.59
N ALA A 362 14.87 -1.58 -20.91
CA ALA A 362 13.54 -1.53 -21.55
C ALA A 362 13.31 -0.23 -22.36
N THR A 363 13.87 0.88 -21.90
CA THR A 363 13.69 2.21 -22.53
C THR A 363 14.83 2.58 -23.48
N GLY A 364 15.92 1.83 -23.44
CA GLY A 364 17.16 2.15 -24.16
C GLY A 364 17.85 3.41 -23.63
N LEU A 365 17.68 3.76 -22.35
CA LEU A 365 18.43 4.83 -21.70
C LEU A 365 19.87 4.35 -21.46
N ALA A 366 20.83 4.87 -22.23
CA ALA A 366 22.22 4.44 -22.19
C ALA A 366 23.20 5.62 -22.24
N GLY A 367 24.49 5.33 -22.08
CA GLY A 367 25.58 6.31 -22.22
C GLY A 367 25.98 7.02 -20.93
N PRO A 368 26.70 8.16 -21.03
CA PRO A 368 27.34 8.81 -19.87
C PRO A 368 26.35 9.23 -18.78
N GLN A 369 25.13 9.64 -19.15
CA GLN A 369 24.09 10.03 -18.19
C GLN A 369 23.64 8.85 -17.33
N ALA A 370 23.29 7.72 -17.95
CA ALA A 370 22.90 6.50 -17.25
C ALA A 370 24.04 5.98 -16.33
N GLN A 371 25.28 6.02 -16.81
CA GLN A 371 26.46 5.63 -16.03
C GLN A 371 26.68 6.53 -14.80
N ARG A 372 26.45 7.84 -14.91
CA ARG A 372 26.55 8.77 -13.77
C ARG A 372 25.50 8.45 -12.71
N LEU A 373 24.24 8.28 -13.11
CA LEU A 373 23.15 7.92 -12.19
C LEU A 373 23.42 6.58 -11.48
N GLN A 374 23.90 5.58 -12.23
CA GLN A 374 24.26 4.27 -11.65
C GLN A 374 25.41 4.38 -10.64
N ARG A 375 26.45 5.16 -10.94
CA ARG A 375 27.55 5.41 -9.99
C ARG A 375 27.06 6.10 -8.72
N GLU A 376 26.12 7.03 -8.86
CA GLU A 376 25.58 7.76 -7.72
C GLU A 376 24.72 6.88 -6.82
N LEU A 377 23.88 6.00 -7.39
CA LEU A 377 23.20 4.94 -6.65
C LEU A 377 24.18 4.05 -5.86
N PHE A 378 25.36 3.77 -6.43
CA PHE A 378 26.40 3.01 -5.73
C PHE A 378 27.03 3.81 -4.58
N LEU A 379 27.28 5.10 -4.77
CA LEU A 379 27.82 5.95 -3.70
C LEU A 379 26.86 6.11 -2.54
N ILE A 380 25.55 6.22 -2.81
CA ILE A 380 24.51 6.24 -1.76
C ILE A 380 24.54 4.94 -0.94
N ARG A 381 24.73 3.78 -1.58
CA ARG A 381 24.91 2.50 -0.89
C ARG A 381 26.09 2.54 0.08
N GLU A 382 27.24 3.05 -0.36
CA GLU A 382 28.42 3.17 0.50
C GLU A 382 28.17 4.13 1.67
N THR A 383 27.46 5.24 1.45
CA THR A 383 27.08 6.15 2.54
C THR A 383 26.18 5.47 3.57
N ILE A 384 25.17 4.70 3.14
CA ILE A 384 24.32 3.92 4.07
C ILE A 384 25.17 2.95 4.90
N LEU A 385 26.08 2.21 4.26
CA LEU A 385 26.94 1.25 4.97
C LEU A 385 27.86 1.93 5.98
N HIS A 386 28.36 3.12 5.66
CA HIS A 386 29.17 3.92 6.58
C HIS A 386 28.36 4.37 7.80
N LEU A 387 27.15 4.92 7.58
CA LEU A 387 26.24 5.33 8.66
C LEU A 387 25.90 4.15 9.58
N MET A 388 25.62 2.96 9.01
CA MET A 388 25.37 1.76 9.80
C MET A 388 26.56 1.41 10.72
N GLN A 389 27.80 1.57 10.25
CA GLN A 389 28.98 1.32 11.09
C GLN A 389 29.18 2.38 12.18
N GLU A 390 28.76 3.61 11.91
CA GLU A 390 28.80 4.70 12.88
C GLU A 390 27.79 4.48 14.00
N PHE A 391 26.53 4.21 13.66
CA PHE A 391 25.44 4.03 14.62
C PHE A 391 25.50 2.71 15.40
N ARG A 392 26.30 1.73 14.97
CA ARG A 392 26.61 0.53 15.79
C ARG A 392 27.59 0.81 16.93
N LYS A 393 28.31 1.92 16.88
CA LYS A 393 29.30 2.31 17.89
C LYS A 393 28.72 3.31 18.91
N ARG A 394 27.57 3.88 18.58
CA ARG A 394 26.72 4.65 19.48
C ARG A 394 25.79 3.66 20.15
#